data_AF-A0A031HIU6-F1
#
_entry.id   AF-A0A031HIU6-F1
#
_cell.length_a   1.000
_cell.length_b   1.000
_cell.length_c   1.000
_cell.angle_alpha   90.00
_cell.angle_beta   90.00
_cell.angle_gamma   90.00
#
_symmetry.space_group_name_H-M   'P 1'
#
loop_
_entity.id
_entity.type
_entity.pdbx_description
1 polymer ?
#
loop_
_entity_poly.entity_id
_entity_poly.type
_entity_poly.pdbx_seq_one_letter_code
_entity_poly.pdbx_strand_id
1 'polypeptide(L)'
;MIARLIDILESLVMLMSEETQLLEGQPFGRSLPEIAATKVRLVGQLEQMTAAYQRNPDEWQPMLSGEPRDRLIALLAELEAISGANAAALERQIDLSVEMIGAITAEAKRLAGRATSTYGAQGHLSRFDPTMPIAINSSY
;
A
#
# COMPACT_ATOMS: atom_id res chain seq x y z
N MET A 1 29.51 1.01 -11.40
CA MET A 1 28.48 1.83 -10.72
C MET A 1 27.13 1.72 -11.41
N ILE A 2 27.01 2.02 -12.71
CA ILE A 2 25.73 1.91 -13.46
C ILE A 2 25.17 0.49 -13.51
N ALA A 3 26.02 -0.54 -13.66
CA ALA A 3 25.57 -1.93 -13.55
C ALA A 3 24.82 -2.18 -12.23
N ARG A 4 25.37 -1.71 -11.10
CA ARG A 4 24.71 -1.83 -9.79
C ARG A 4 23.39 -1.05 -9.70
N LEU A 5 23.26 0.07 -10.41
CA LEU A 5 21.99 0.81 -10.48
C LEU A 5 20.93 -0.03 -11.21
N ILE A 6 21.34 -0.61 -12.35
CA ILE A 6 20.50 -1.51 -13.14
C ILE A 6 20.09 -2.73 -12.31
N ASP A 7 21.02 -3.37 -11.60
CA ASP A 7 20.74 -4.53 -10.74
C ASP A 7 19.70 -4.21 -9.65
N ILE A 8 19.81 -3.03 -9.02
CA ILE A 8 18.86 -2.59 -7.99
C ILE A 8 17.48 -2.30 -8.60
N LEU A 9 17.44 -1.67 -9.78
CA LEU A 9 16.18 -1.44 -10.50
C LEU A 9 15.52 -2.75 -10.93
N GLU A 10 16.28 -3.73 -11.42
CA GLU A 10 15.77 -5.07 -11.75
C GLU A 10 15.21 -5.77 -10.52
N SER A 11 15.92 -5.69 -9.40
CA SER A 11 15.46 -6.22 -8.11
C SER A 11 14.16 -5.55 -7.65
N LEU A 12 14.03 -4.23 -7.86
CA LEU A 12 12.84 -3.48 -7.52
C LEU A 12 11.65 -3.84 -8.43
N VAL A 13 11.88 -3.95 -9.74
CA VAL A 13 10.87 -4.39 -10.72
C VAL A 13 10.34 -5.79 -10.38
N MET A 14 11.25 -6.72 -10.06
CA MET A 14 10.88 -8.08 -9.64
C MET A 14 10.02 -8.06 -8.37
N LEU A 15 10.47 -7.34 -7.34
CA LEU A 15 9.75 -7.22 -6.08
C LEU A 15 8.36 -6.57 -6.27
N MET A 16 8.28 -5.56 -7.12
CA MET A 16 7.01 -4.89 -7.40
C MET A 16 6.05 -5.76 -8.21
N SER A 17 6.56 -6.62 -9.09
CA SER A 17 5.75 -7.62 -9.80
C SER A 17 5.18 -8.68 -8.85
N GLU A 18 5.99 -9.11 -7.87
CA GLU A 18 5.53 -10.01 -6.80
C GLU A 18 4.45 -9.33 -5.93
N GLU A 19 4.65 -8.06 -5.59
CA GLU A 19 3.65 -7.24 -4.89
C GLU A 19 2.33 -7.18 -5.68
N THR A 20 2.37 -6.98 -7.01
CA THR A 20 1.17 -6.98 -7.86
C THR A 20 0.40 -8.30 -7.73
N GLN A 21 1.09 -9.43 -7.86
CA GLN A 21 0.46 -10.75 -7.80
C GLN A 21 -0.20 -11.00 -6.43
N LEU A 22 0.43 -10.55 -5.35
CA LEU A 22 -0.13 -10.67 -4.01
C LEU A 22 -1.36 -9.78 -3.83
N LEU A 23 -1.31 -8.53 -4.31
CA LEU A 23 -2.43 -7.60 -4.23
C LEU A 23 -3.65 -8.06 -5.05
N GLU A 24 -3.42 -8.77 -6.16
CA GLU A 24 -4.49 -9.35 -6.98
C GLU A 24 -5.05 -10.67 -6.40
N GLY A 25 -4.21 -11.51 -5.81
CA GLY A 25 -4.59 -12.86 -5.37
C GLY A 25 -5.08 -12.97 -3.92
N GLN A 26 -4.35 -12.37 -2.96
CA GLN A 26 -4.68 -12.40 -1.54
C GLN A 26 -4.37 -11.04 -0.90
N PRO A 27 -5.36 -10.14 -0.86
CA PRO A 27 -5.28 -8.94 -0.03
C PRO A 27 -4.94 -9.37 1.41
N PHE A 28 -3.90 -8.79 2.01
CA PHE A 28 -3.47 -9.04 3.40
C PHE A 28 -2.64 -10.31 3.69
N GLY A 29 -1.93 -10.85 2.70
CA GLY A 29 -0.91 -11.88 2.94
C GLY A 29 0.17 -11.44 3.96
N ARG A 30 0.65 -12.37 4.79
CA ARG A 30 1.71 -12.12 5.80
C ARG A 30 3.03 -11.60 5.22
N SER A 31 3.25 -11.76 3.91
CA SER A 31 4.44 -11.31 3.19
C SER A 31 4.43 -9.83 2.79
N LEU A 32 3.27 -9.17 2.75
CA LEU A 32 3.16 -7.76 2.32
C LEU A 32 4.04 -6.79 3.15
N PRO A 33 4.09 -6.89 4.49
CA PRO A 33 4.98 -6.04 5.30
C PRO A 33 6.47 -6.24 5.00
N GLU A 34 6.88 -7.49 4.71
CA GLU A 34 8.27 -7.81 4.38
C GLU A 34 8.67 -7.24 3.01
N ILE A 35 7.77 -7.35 2.03
CA ILE A 35 7.92 -6.75 0.71
C ILE A 35 8.02 -5.23 0.81
N ALA A 36 7.15 -4.59 1.59
CA ALA A 36 7.19 -3.14 1.81
C ALA A 36 8.51 -2.70 2.44
N ALA A 37 9.01 -3.42 3.46
CA ALA A 37 10.30 -3.12 4.08
C ALA A 37 11.48 -3.26 3.11
N THR A 38 11.45 -4.30 2.27
CA THR A 38 12.49 -4.51 1.25
C THR A 38 12.44 -3.42 0.17
N LYS A 39 11.25 -3.00 -0.25
CA LYS A 39 11.04 -1.88 -1.19
C LYS A 39 11.63 -0.58 -0.67
N VAL A 40 11.34 -0.22 0.58
CA VAL A 40 11.91 0.98 1.23
C VAL A 40 13.43 0.94 1.22
N ARG A 41 14.03 -0.20 1.54
CA ARG A 41 15.49 -0.38 1.54
C ARG A 41 16.09 -0.24 0.13
N LEU A 42 15.47 -0.82 -0.89
CA LEU A 42 15.95 -0.72 -2.28
C LEU A 42 15.84 0.71 -2.80
N VAL A 43 14.71 1.39 -2.54
CA VAL A 43 14.52 2.81 -2.90
C VAL A 43 15.57 3.69 -2.23
N GLY A 44 15.84 3.49 -0.94
CA GLY A 44 16.88 4.24 -0.23
C GLY A 44 18.29 4.04 -0.81
N GLN A 45 18.61 2.84 -1.32
CA GLN A 45 19.87 2.62 -2.04
C GLN A 45 19.90 3.33 -3.40
N LEU A 46 18.78 3.32 -4.12
CA LEU A 46 18.59 4.00 -5.40
C LEU A 46 18.77 5.51 -5.28
N GLU A 47 18.18 6.11 -4.23
CA GLU A 47 18.32 7.54 -3.92
C GLU A 47 19.77 7.92 -3.62
N GLN A 48 20.46 7.13 -2.79
CA GLN A 48 21.87 7.36 -2.45
C GLN A 48 22.76 7.30 -3.71
N MET A 49 22.50 6.33 -4.59
CA MET A 49 23.25 6.19 -5.84
C MET A 49 22.94 7.33 -6.80
N THR A 50 21.68 7.74 -6.93
CA THR A 50 21.27 8.88 -7.76
C THR A 50 21.91 10.19 -7.28
N ALA A 51 21.95 10.41 -5.97
CA ALA A 51 22.65 11.54 -5.37
C ALA A 51 24.18 11.47 -5.55
N ALA A 52 24.76 10.27 -5.59
CA ALA A 52 26.18 10.09 -5.91
C ALA A 52 26.48 10.43 -7.37
N TYR A 53 25.60 10.03 -8.30
CA TYR A 53 25.72 10.41 -9.71
C TYR A 53 25.63 11.93 -9.88
N GLN A 54 24.61 12.58 -9.32
CA GLN A 54 24.46 14.03 -9.45
C GLN A 54 25.70 14.85 -9.01
N ARG A 55 26.53 14.30 -8.11
CA ARG A 55 27.75 14.95 -7.63
C ARG A 55 28.94 14.87 -8.60
N ASN A 56 29.02 13.86 -9.46
CA ASN A 56 30.16 13.64 -10.36
C ASN A 56 29.73 13.38 -11.81
N PRO A 57 29.04 14.32 -12.49
CA PRO A 57 28.48 14.15 -13.84
C PRO A 57 29.46 13.61 -14.88
N ASP A 58 30.70 14.10 -14.85
CA ASP A 58 31.71 13.79 -15.85
C ASP A 58 32.18 12.32 -15.82
N GLU A 59 32.04 11.65 -14.68
CA GLU A 59 32.48 10.25 -14.52
C GLU A 59 31.45 9.23 -15.02
N TRP A 60 30.14 9.51 -14.91
CA TRP A 60 29.09 8.52 -15.24
C TRP A 60 28.34 8.80 -16.52
N GLN A 61 28.26 10.04 -17.00
CA GLN A 61 27.59 10.33 -18.27
C GLN A 61 28.15 9.52 -19.45
N PRO A 62 29.48 9.34 -19.60
CA PRO A 62 30.03 8.51 -20.68
C PRO A 62 29.59 7.04 -20.57
N MET A 63 29.38 6.55 -19.36
CA MET A 63 28.95 5.18 -19.07
C MET A 63 27.43 4.98 -19.30
N LEU A 64 26.63 6.05 -19.40
CA LEU A 64 25.22 6.05 -19.82
C LEU A 64 25.09 6.33 -21.33
N SER A 65 25.84 5.60 -22.13
CA SER A 65 25.73 5.66 -23.60
C SER A 65 25.48 4.26 -24.15
N GLY A 66 24.63 4.16 -25.18
CA GLY A 66 24.26 2.88 -25.79
C GLY A 66 23.42 1.98 -24.90
N GLU A 67 23.75 0.70 -24.88
CA GLU A 67 22.97 -0.38 -24.24
C GLU A 67 22.58 -0.12 -22.76
N PRO A 68 23.47 0.34 -21.85
CA PRO A 68 23.09 0.59 -20.45
C PRO A 68 22.01 1.67 -20.30
N ARG A 69 22.01 2.68 -21.19
CA ARG A 69 20.99 3.74 -21.18
C ARG A 69 19.65 3.19 -21.61
N ASP A 70 19.63 2.39 -22.68
CA ASP A 70 18.39 1.80 -23.20
C ASP A 70 17.80 0.81 -22.19
N ARG A 71 18.65 0.01 -21.53
CA ARG A 71 18.22 -0.87 -20.44
C ARG A 71 17.63 -0.11 -19.26
N LEU A 72 18.26 0.99 -18.85
CA LEU A 72 17.74 1.83 -17.77
C LEU A 72 16.37 2.43 -18.11
N ILE A 73 16.21 2.93 -19.33
CA ILE A 73 14.92 3.49 -19.81
C ILE A 73 13.84 2.40 -19.79
N ALA A 74 14.15 1.19 -20.28
CA ALA A 74 13.21 0.08 -20.27
C ALA A 74 12.77 -0.30 -18.85
N LEU A 75 13.71 -0.42 -17.91
CA LEU A 75 13.42 -0.75 -16.52
C LEU A 75 12.58 0.33 -15.81
N LEU A 76 12.86 1.60 -16.09
CA LEU A 76 12.07 2.70 -15.51
C LEU A 76 10.63 2.72 -16.05
N ALA A 77 10.45 2.47 -17.34
CA ALA A 77 9.11 2.37 -17.95
C ALA A 77 8.32 1.18 -17.37
N GLU A 78 8.98 0.03 -17.18
CA GLU A 78 8.39 -1.15 -16.55
C GLU A 78 8.01 -0.88 -15.10
N LEU A 79 8.89 -0.22 -14.34
CA LEU A 79 8.65 0.16 -12.95
C LEU A 79 7.46 1.12 -12.82
N GLU A 80 7.33 2.10 -13.72
CA GLU A 80 6.19 3.02 -13.75
C GLU A 80 4.87 2.28 -13.98
N ALA A 81 4.83 1.37 -14.96
CA ALA A 81 3.65 0.58 -15.27
C ALA A 81 3.20 -0.29 -14.09
N ILE A 82 4.14 -1.03 -13.47
CA ILE A 82 3.85 -1.90 -12.32
C ILE A 82 3.43 -1.06 -11.10
N SER A 83 4.07 0.08 -10.87
CA SER A 83 3.71 0.99 -9.78
C SER A 83 2.27 1.50 -9.93
N GLY A 84 1.87 1.86 -11.15
CA GLY A 84 0.49 2.25 -11.46
C GLY A 84 -0.51 1.14 -11.15
N ALA A 85 -0.21 -0.11 -11.53
CA ALA A 85 -1.05 -1.26 -11.25
C ALA A 85 -1.23 -1.49 -9.73
N ASN A 86 -0.14 -1.43 -8.96
CA ASN A 86 -0.17 -1.62 -7.50
C ASN A 86 -0.97 -0.50 -6.80
N ALA A 87 -0.78 0.75 -7.23
CA ALA A 87 -1.54 1.89 -6.70
C ALA A 87 -3.04 1.70 -6.93
N ALA A 88 -3.44 1.34 -8.15
CA ALA A 88 -4.85 1.10 -8.49
C ALA A 88 -5.45 -0.09 -7.71
N ALA A 89 -4.66 -1.14 -7.46
CA ALA A 89 -5.11 -2.27 -6.65
C ALA A 89 -5.33 -1.88 -5.18
N LEU A 90 -4.41 -1.12 -4.60
CA LEU A 90 -4.52 -0.62 -3.23
C LEU A 90 -5.71 0.35 -3.07
N GLU A 91 -5.92 1.25 -4.02
CA GLU A 91 -7.05 2.18 -4.02
C GLU A 91 -8.39 1.43 -3.97
N ARG A 92 -8.57 0.42 -4.85
CA ARG A 92 -9.76 -0.44 -4.83
C ARG A 92 -9.96 -1.17 -3.49
N GLN A 93 -8.88 -1.62 -2.85
CA GLN A 93 -8.95 -2.29 -1.55
C GLN A 93 -9.34 -1.32 -0.42
N ILE A 94 -8.86 -0.08 -0.46
CA ILE A 94 -9.21 0.97 0.50
C ILE A 94 -10.69 1.31 0.36
N ASP A 95 -11.17 1.54 -0.87
CA ASP A 95 -12.59 1.85 -1.14
C ASP A 95 -13.52 0.75 -0.62
N LEU A 96 -13.21 -0.52 -0.93
CA LEU A 96 -13.98 -1.66 -0.42
C LEU A 96 -13.98 -1.72 1.11
N SER A 97 -12.83 -1.48 1.75
CA SER A 97 -12.72 -1.48 3.21
C SER A 97 -13.56 -0.38 3.84
N VAL A 98 -13.60 0.81 3.23
CA VAL A 98 -14.44 1.94 3.66
C VAL A 98 -15.93 1.59 3.53
N GLU A 99 -16.36 0.99 2.41
CA GLU A 99 -17.73 0.53 2.21
C GLU A 99 -18.14 -0.51 3.25
N MET A 100 -17.27 -1.49 3.52
CA MET A 100 -17.51 -2.53 4.53
C MET A 100 -17.64 -1.95 5.94
N ILE A 101 -16.74 -1.05 6.34
CA ILE A 101 -16.81 -0.35 7.63
C ILE A 101 -18.10 0.47 7.72
N GLY A 102 -18.50 1.13 6.62
CA GLY A 102 -19.76 1.86 6.52
C GLY A 102 -20.96 0.95 6.76
N ALA A 103 -21.02 -0.20 6.09
CA ALA A 103 -22.08 -1.19 6.25
C ALA A 103 -22.14 -1.76 7.66
N ILE A 104 -20.98 -2.13 8.25
CA ILE A 104 -20.89 -2.61 9.63
C ILE A 104 -21.39 -1.54 10.61
N THR A 105 -21.00 -0.29 10.40
CA THR A 105 -21.42 0.83 11.26
C THR A 105 -22.93 1.09 11.14
N ALA A 106 -23.49 1.02 9.94
CA ALA A 106 -24.93 1.16 9.71
C ALA A 106 -25.72 0.03 10.39
N GLU A 107 -25.22 -1.21 10.29
CA GLU A 107 -25.83 -2.37 10.94
C GLU A 107 -25.73 -2.30 12.47
N ALA A 108 -24.57 -1.88 13.00
CA ALA A 108 -24.40 -1.63 14.43
C ALA A 108 -25.38 -0.57 14.95
N LYS A 109 -25.56 0.55 14.21
CA LYS A 109 -26.56 1.57 14.52
C LYS A 109 -27.99 1.02 14.45
N ARG A 110 -28.30 0.19 13.45
CA ARG A 110 -29.62 -0.46 13.31
C ARG A 110 -29.92 -1.40 14.48
N LEU A 111 -28.94 -2.19 14.90
CA LEU A 111 -29.05 -3.11 16.05
C LEU A 111 -29.18 -2.32 17.37
N ALA A 112 -28.36 -1.30 17.57
CA ALA A 112 -28.46 -0.41 18.73
C ALA A 112 -29.81 0.31 18.79
N GLY A 113 -30.31 0.82 17.65
CA GLY A 113 -31.63 1.43 17.54
C GLY A 113 -32.80 0.46 17.73
N ARG A 114 -32.61 -0.85 17.50
CA ARG A 114 -33.60 -1.90 17.83
C ARG A 114 -33.55 -2.34 19.30
N ALA A 115 -32.46 -2.08 20.01
CA ALA A 115 -32.30 -2.50 21.42
C ALA A 115 -32.98 -1.54 22.43
N THR A 116 -33.39 -0.34 22.01
CA THR A 116 -33.89 0.72 22.93
C THR A 116 -35.41 0.93 22.92
N SER A 117 -36.21 -0.10 22.62
CA SER A 117 -37.66 -0.03 22.84
C SER A 117 -38.12 -1.11 23.81
N THR A 118 -37.69 -1.01 25.07
CA THR A 118 -38.30 -1.76 26.17
C THR A 118 -39.46 -0.92 26.71
N TYR A 119 -40.69 -1.38 26.46
CA TYR A 119 -41.90 -0.77 27.01
C TYR A 119 -41.94 -1.05 28.51
N GLY A 120 -41.63 -0.06 29.34
CA GLY A 120 -41.81 -0.15 30.79
C GLY A 120 -43.30 -0.13 31.14
N ALA A 121 -43.73 -0.96 32.09
CA ALA A 121 -45.15 -1.13 32.50
C ALA A 121 -45.85 0.15 33.05
N GLN A 122 -45.21 1.31 33.00
CA GLN A 122 -45.74 2.62 33.39
C GLN A 122 -45.69 3.68 32.26
N GLY A 123 -45.41 3.30 31.01
CA GLY A 123 -45.53 4.20 29.85
C GLY A 123 -44.43 5.27 29.71
N HIS A 124 -43.30 5.13 30.39
CA HIS A 124 -42.14 6.02 30.20
C HIS A 124 -41.19 5.48 29.12
N LEU A 125 -40.98 6.27 28.06
CA LEU A 125 -39.94 6.06 27.05
C LEU A 125 -38.68 6.82 27.50
N SER A 126 -37.69 6.12 28.05
CA SER A 126 -36.39 6.71 28.34
C SER A 126 -35.41 6.37 27.22
N ARG A 127 -34.89 7.39 26.53
CA ARG A 127 -33.90 7.26 25.46
C ARG A 127 -32.52 7.24 26.10
N PHE A 128 -31.88 6.08 26.13
CA PHE A 128 -30.48 5.95 26.51
C PHE A 128 -29.64 5.83 25.23
N ASP A 129 -28.73 6.77 25.00
CA ASP A 129 -27.81 6.79 23.87
C ASP A 129 -26.39 6.49 24.37
N PRO A 130 -25.99 5.21 24.50
CA PRO A 130 -24.61 4.89 24.78
C PRO A 130 -23.81 4.93 23.48
N THR A 131 -22.97 5.96 23.33
CA THR A 131 -21.90 5.98 22.34
C THR A 131 -20.94 4.82 22.65
N MET A 132 -21.11 3.68 21.99
CA MET A 132 -20.22 2.53 22.20
C MET A 132 -18.88 2.75 21.48
N PRO A 133 -17.73 2.73 22.18
CA PRO A 133 -16.44 2.73 21.52
C PRO A 133 -16.19 1.37 20.85
N ILE A 134 -15.78 1.39 19.59
CA ILE A 134 -15.28 0.21 18.89
C ILE A 134 -13.91 -0.13 19.50
N ALA A 135 -13.84 -1.19 20.30
CA ALA A 135 -12.57 -1.71 20.79
C ALA A 135 -11.84 -2.41 19.63
N ILE A 136 -10.88 -1.72 19.00
CA ILE A 136 -9.95 -2.33 18.06
C ILE A 136 -8.89 -3.04 18.91
N ASN A 137 -8.91 -4.38 18.89
CA ASN A 137 -7.88 -5.17 19.54
C ASN A 137 -6.70 -5.30 18.57
N SER A 138 -5.77 -4.33 18.59
CA SER A 138 -4.55 -4.39 17.80
C SER A 138 -3.52 -5.26 18.52
N SER A 139 -3.57 -6.58 18.28
CA SER A 139 -2.49 -7.50 18.62
C SER A 139 -1.90 -8.08 17.33
N TYR A 140 -0.87 -7.42 16.78
CA TYR A 140 0.15 -8.00 15.91
C TYR A 140 1.42 -7.15 15.98
#